data_AF-A0A7Z8RZL0-F1
#
_entry.id   AF-A0A7Z8RZL0-F1
#
_cell.length_a   1.000
_cell.length_b   1.000
_cell.length_c   1.000
_cell.angle_alpha   90.00
_cell.angle_beta   90.00
_cell.angle_gamma   90.00
#
_symmetry.space_group_name_H-M   'P 1'
#
loop_
_entity.id
_entity.type
_entity.pdbx_description
1 polymer ?
#
loop_
_entity_poly.entity_id
_entity_poly.type
_entity_poly.pdbx_seq_one_letter_code
_entity_poly.pdbx_strand_id
1 'polypeptide(L)'
;MKEDLNKKIEALETAIETMQEALYELKAKQRKIEVDKVQQNVNKEKKEYIEAVSNEKLQEDVVKTRKSMQEPEVKQVDISAFKPEPFNIIKFCQTWLPRIFVGIMLLGVIWLFKAGVDAGLLTPAIRVVFGIVLSAGLYYVGDIQIKRERQALGLVLAGGSITGIVLTTFAAHYLYEFIPASIAFVCNIIWVVLGIYLAKRYRSEYLAIFVAVGAFFVPFLLNSTTPNTYIFFSYETILTISLLWYALRNRYKYLYMISYVVAAIVLFVFFVVMSILVENVQVQLTVVYGAIHLLLFWHMFSERRFIQEARLAIFSANAVFFILAISQIPEFTTWGLVISAFVHAVMFVLEYRKNKHSVFSNLIFGFAMGSFSLAILYEYSLVNAAIVLLLQGFLGMVTAIKVKQNIKLYVGATIYAIGMVQTIFSPFDEFISAGFVAHIILIGTFYYCMRQAKEVLASFGKYVYSIALYSLMVIVFITITRIGEVLSTDGSIISVSVSLLWMVYALFAVWFGRYRQMNEILYAGLVVLVVTVGKLFLLDLPEVSMMIRAVLFLIVGSIGIVISRMFFSKEEK
;
A
#
# COMPACT_ATOMS: atom_id res chain seq x y z
N MET A 1 -7.55 7.71 64.10
CA MET A 1 -7.59 6.87 62.88
C MET A 1 -8.83 7.12 62.00
N LYS A 2 -10.05 7.21 62.56
CA LYS A 2 -11.25 7.61 61.79
C LYS A 2 -11.22 9.05 61.27
N GLU A 3 -10.66 9.97 62.04
CA GLU A 3 -10.59 11.40 61.70
C GLU A 3 -9.64 11.70 60.52
N ASP A 4 -8.56 10.93 60.39
CA ASP A 4 -7.58 11.06 59.29
C ASP A 4 -8.10 10.44 57.98
N LEU A 5 -8.95 9.41 58.09
CA LEU A 5 -9.63 8.81 56.93
C LEU A 5 -10.71 9.74 56.37
N ASN A 6 -11.49 10.39 57.25
CA ASN A 6 -12.50 11.36 56.83
C ASN A 6 -11.87 12.58 56.13
N LYS A 7 -10.73 13.08 56.63
CA LYS A 7 -9.98 14.15 55.95
C LYS A 7 -9.46 13.74 54.57
N LYS A 8 -9.05 12.48 54.40
CA LYS A 8 -8.60 11.98 53.08
C LYS A 8 -9.77 11.79 52.10
N ILE A 9 -10.94 11.38 52.59
CA ILE A 9 -12.15 11.26 51.78
C ILE A 9 -12.61 12.65 51.33
N GLU A 10 -12.66 13.62 52.24
CA GLU A 10 -13.03 15.01 51.95
C GLU A 10 -12.06 15.66 50.94
N ALA A 11 -10.75 15.39 51.07
CA ALA A 11 -9.75 15.84 50.10
C ALA A 11 -9.93 15.19 48.71
N LEU A 12 -10.39 13.93 48.65
CA LEU A 12 -10.63 13.21 47.40
C LEU A 12 -11.91 13.68 46.71
N GLU A 13 -12.95 13.98 47.48
CA GLU A 13 -14.20 14.57 46.99
C GLU A 13 -13.92 15.97 46.41
N THR A 14 -13.13 16.78 47.12
CA THR A 14 -12.69 18.10 46.62
C THR A 14 -11.85 17.98 45.33
N ALA A 15 -10.98 16.97 45.24
CA ALA A 15 -10.18 16.72 44.03
C ALA A 15 -11.04 16.27 42.84
N ILE A 16 -12.11 15.51 43.09
CA ILE A 16 -13.05 15.07 42.04
C ILE A 16 -13.88 16.25 41.54
N GLU A 17 -14.40 17.09 42.43
CA GLU A 17 -15.15 18.30 42.05
C GLU A 17 -14.30 19.25 41.20
N THR A 18 -13.06 19.50 41.63
CA THR A 18 -12.13 20.36 40.86
C THR A 18 -11.75 19.77 39.50
N MET A 19 -11.60 18.44 39.38
CA MET A 19 -11.41 17.79 38.08
C MET A 19 -12.64 17.88 37.17
N GLN A 20 -13.85 17.79 37.75
CA GLN A 20 -15.10 17.92 37.01
C GLN A 20 -15.29 19.36 36.50
N GLU A 21 -14.99 20.37 37.31
CA GLU A 21 -14.98 21.77 36.88
C GLU A 21 -13.95 22.02 35.77
N ALA A 22 -12.73 21.51 35.90
CA ALA A 22 -11.70 21.64 34.87
C ALA A 22 -12.10 20.97 33.55
N LEU A 23 -12.75 19.80 33.61
CA LEU A 23 -13.30 19.13 32.43
C LEU A 23 -14.46 19.91 31.80
N TYR A 24 -15.29 20.56 32.62
CA TYR A 24 -16.37 21.41 32.15
C TYR A 24 -15.83 22.66 31.43
N GLU A 25 -14.83 23.33 32.00
CA GLU A 25 -14.15 24.47 31.37
C GLU A 25 -13.43 24.09 30.07
N LEU A 26 -12.77 22.93 30.03
CA LEU A 26 -12.10 22.44 28.81
C LEU A 26 -13.09 22.14 27.70
N LYS A 27 -14.23 21.50 28.03
CA LYS A 27 -15.33 21.29 27.07
C LYS A 27 -15.91 22.62 26.60
N ALA A 28 -16.07 23.61 27.49
CA ALA A 28 -16.52 24.95 27.12
C ALA A 28 -15.53 25.68 26.19
N LYS A 29 -14.22 25.56 26.43
CA LYS A 29 -13.17 26.09 25.54
C LYS A 29 -13.14 25.39 24.19
N GLN A 30 -13.27 24.06 24.15
CA GLN A 30 -13.39 23.31 22.89
C GLN A 30 -14.61 23.76 22.08
N ARG A 31 -15.76 23.95 22.74
CA ARG A 31 -16.97 24.45 22.10
C ARG A 31 -16.78 25.86 21.52
N LYS A 32 -16.09 26.76 22.25
CA LYS A 32 -15.74 28.09 21.73
C LYS A 32 -14.81 28.01 20.52
N ILE A 33 -13.78 27.16 20.53
CA ILE A 33 -12.86 26.97 19.39
C ILE A 33 -13.61 26.40 18.17
N GLU A 34 -14.54 25.49 18.39
CA GLU A 34 -15.35 24.89 17.32
C GLU A 34 -16.33 25.92 16.73
N VAL A 35 -16.97 26.73 17.58
CA VAL A 35 -17.80 27.86 17.15
C VAL A 35 -16.98 28.90 16.39
N ASP A 36 -15.77 29.26 16.85
CA ASP A 36 -14.90 30.22 16.16
C ASP A 36 -14.42 29.70 14.80
N LYS A 37 -14.13 28.39 14.69
CA LYS A 37 -13.80 27.74 13.40
C LYS A 37 -14.98 27.73 12.45
N VAL A 38 -16.18 27.46 12.95
CA VAL A 38 -17.41 27.53 12.15
C VAL A 38 -17.68 28.97 11.73
N GLN A 39 -17.52 29.95 12.62
CA GLN A 39 -17.69 31.38 12.30
C GLN A 39 -16.65 31.87 11.28
N GLN A 40 -15.41 31.39 11.35
CA GLN A 40 -14.37 31.67 10.36
C GLN A 40 -14.69 31.04 9.00
N ASN A 41 -15.20 29.81 8.97
CA ASN A 41 -15.62 29.15 7.73
C ASN A 41 -16.86 29.85 7.12
N VAL A 42 -17.84 30.23 7.94
CA VAL A 42 -19.01 31.00 7.50
C VAL A 42 -18.60 32.39 7.03
N ASN A 43 -17.65 33.06 7.68
CA ASN A 43 -17.13 34.35 7.20
C ASN A 43 -16.31 34.21 5.92
N LYS A 44 -15.61 33.09 5.72
CA LYS A 44 -14.85 32.80 4.50
C LYS A 44 -15.79 32.49 3.33
N GLU A 45 -16.81 31.67 3.54
CA GLU A 45 -17.88 31.40 2.57
C GLU A 45 -18.70 32.66 2.28
N LYS A 46 -18.99 33.49 3.30
CA LYS A 46 -19.66 34.79 3.12
C LYS A 46 -18.79 35.78 2.34
N LYS A 47 -17.46 35.73 2.47
CA LYS A 47 -16.53 36.54 1.66
C LYS A 47 -16.49 36.05 0.22
N GLU A 48 -16.45 34.74 0.00
CA GLU A 48 -16.56 34.11 -1.34
C GLU A 48 -17.91 34.40 -1.99
N TYR A 49 -19.00 34.39 -1.23
CA TYR A 49 -20.34 34.70 -1.73
C TYR A 49 -20.55 36.19 -2.00
N ILE A 50 -19.97 37.09 -1.18
CA ILE A 50 -20.01 38.54 -1.44
C ILE A 50 -19.13 38.91 -2.65
N GLU A 51 -17.98 38.26 -2.85
CA GLU A 51 -17.15 38.44 -4.05
C GLU A 51 -17.82 37.85 -5.30
N ALA A 52 -18.57 36.74 -5.18
CA ALA A 52 -19.35 36.18 -6.28
C ALA A 52 -20.57 37.05 -6.65
N VAL A 53 -21.31 37.57 -5.66
CA VAL A 53 -22.51 38.40 -5.88
C VAL A 53 -22.16 39.83 -6.33
N SER A 54 -20.98 40.35 -6.00
CA SER A 54 -20.50 41.65 -6.51
C SER A 54 -20.17 41.63 -8.01
N ASN A 55 -19.95 40.45 -8.60
CA ASN A 55 -19.67 40.28 -10.03
C ASN A 55 -20.93 39.97 -10.87
N GLU A 56 -22.08 39.71 -10.25
CA GLU A 56 -23.33 39.33 -10.96
C GLU A 56 -24.46 40.37 -10.88
N LYS A 57 -24.31 41.48 -10.15
CA LYS A 57 -25.31 42.56 -10.15
C LYS A 57 -25.11 43.56 -11.29
N LEU A 58 -25.40 43.10 -12.50
CA LEU A 58 -25.83 43.91 -13.65
C LEU A 58 -26.91 43.13 -14.42
N GLN A 59 -28.03 42.79 -13.78
CA GLN A 59 -29.35 42.66 -14.41
C GLN A 59 -30.47 42.38 -13.39
N GLU A 60 -31.36 43.37 -13.29
CA GLU A 60 -32.81 43.32 -13.04
C GLU A 60 -33.40 42.53 -11.86
N ASP A 61 -33.72 43.30 -10.81
CA ASP A 61 -35.06 43.59 -10.29
C ASP A 61 -36.16 42.50 -10.15
N VAL A 62 -36.51 42.32 -8.86
CA VAL A 62 -37.85 42.24 -8.25
C VAL A 62 -38.75 41.05 -8.62
N VAL A 63 -38.84 40.07 -7.70
CA VAL A 63 -40.13 39.68 -7.09
C VAL A 63 -39.93 39.32 -5.61
N LYS A 64 -40.66 40.02 -4.74
CA LYS A 64 -40.78 39.79 -3.29
C LYS A 64 -41.44 38.43 -3.00
N THR A 65 -40.92 37.67 -2.04
CA THR A 65 -41.78 36.99 -1.06
C THR A 65 -41.05 36.91 0.29
N ARG A 66 -41.51 37.71 1.24
CA ARG A 66 -41.17 37.63 2.66
C ARG A 66 -41.93 36.44 3.24
N LYS A 67 -41.24 35.39 3.65
CA LYS A 67 -41.81 34.37 4.55
C LYS A 67 -40.99 34.33 5.83
N SER A 68 -41.74 34.40 6.94
CA SER A 68 -41.30 34.53 8.32
C SER A 68 -40.20 33.54 8.70
N MET A 69 -39.18 34.01 9.42
CA MET A 69 -38.29 33.14 10.19
C MET A 69 -39.14 32.48 11.28
N GLN A 70 -39.38 31.18 11.15
CA GLN A 70 -39.71 30.31 12.27
C GLN A 70 -38.41 29.61 12.68
N GLU A 71 -38.18 29.60 13.99
CA GLU A 71 -37.11 28.90 14.69
C GLU A 71 -37.06 27.43 14.23
N PRO A 72 -35.87 26.85 13.97
CA PRO A 72 -35.78 25.51 13.43
C PRO A 72 -36.21 24.51 14.50
N GLU A 73 -37.46 24.07 14.41
CA GLU A 73 -37.98 22.91 15.11
C GLU A 73 -37.03 21.74 14.82
N VAL A 74 -36.43 21.17 15.87
CA VAL A 74 -35.59 19.97 15.76
C VAL A 74 -36.48 18.85 15.25
N LYS A 75 -36.51 18.67 13.92
CA LYS A 75 -37.09 17.49 13.31
C LYS A 75 -36.25 16.30 13.78
N GLN A 76 -36.80 15.56 14.73
CA GLN A 76 -36.37 14.19 14.96
C GLN A 76 -36.33 13.50 13.60
N VAL A 77 -35.14 13.03 13.21
CA VAL A 77 -34.98 12.27 11.96
C VAL A 77 -35.75 10.97 12.18
N ASP A 78 -36.96 10.93 11.64
CA ASP A 78 -37.76 9.73 11.60
C ASP A 78 -37.03 8.68 10.74
N ILE A 79 -36.48 7.67 11.41
CA ILE A 79 -35.78 6.54 10.79
C ILE A 79 -36.78 5.71 9.92
N SER A 80 -38.10 5.95 10.05
CA SER A 80 -39.12 5.39 9.16
C SER A 80 -39.14 6.00 7.75
N ALA A 81 -38.47 7.14 7.53
CA ALA A 81 -38.34 7.76 6.20
C ALA A 81 -37.38 7.02 5.26
N PHE A 82 -36.61 6.05 5.76
CA PHE A 82 -35.83 5.11 4.95
C PHE A 82 -36.64 3.88 4.53
N LYS A 83 -37.95 4.04 4.28
CA LYS A 83 -38.70 3.06 3.50
C LYS A 83 -38.26 3.22 2.04
N PRO A 84 -37.68 2.19 1.39
CA PRO A 84 -37.44 2.25 -0.05
C PRO A 84 -38.75 2.65 -0.73
N GLU A 85 -38.71 3.67 -1.60
CA GLU A 85 -39.89 4.06 -2.38
C GLU A 85 -40.50 2.78 -2.97
N PRO A 86 -41.80 2.51 -2.77
CA PRO A 86 -42.42 1.32 -3.33
C PRO A 86 -42.18 1.34 -4.85
N PHE A 87 -41.73 0.21 -5.41
CA PHE A 87 -41.34 0.09 -6.81
C PHE A 87 -42.41 0.72 -7.72
N ASN A 88 -42.13 1.93 -8.21
CA ASN A 88 -43.07 2.68 -9.03
C ASN A 88 -42.91 2.21 -10.47
N ILE A 89 -43.76 1.25 -10.87
CA ILE A 89 -43.78 0.65 -12.20
C ILE A 89 -43.83 1.72 -13.30
N ILE A 90 -44.56 2.82 -13.08
CA ILE A 90 -44.70 3.90 -14.06
C ILE A 90 -43.37 4.65 -14.24
N LYS A 91 -42.68 5.02 -13.15
CA LYS A 91 -41.38 5.70 -13.18
C LYS A 91 -40.27 4.78 -13.71
N PHE A 92 -40.35 3.49 -13.38
CA PHE A 92 -39.49 2.44 -13.94
C PHE A 92 -39.69 2.32 -15.46
N CYS A 93 -40.93 2.18 -15.94
CA CYS A 93 -41.25 2.15 -17.36
C CYS A 93 -40.83 3.45 -18.06
N GLN A 94 -41.08 4.63 -17.51
CA GLN A 94 -40.65 5.90 -18.14
C GLN A 94 -39.13 6.01 -18.30
N THR A 95 -38.34 5.45 -17.38
CA THR A 95 -36.87 5.56 -17.41
C THR A 95 -36.22 4.44 -18.22
N TRP A 96 -36.72 3.21 -18.08
CA TRP A 96 -36.10 2.01 -18.64
C TRP A 96 -36.72 1.59 -19.97
N LEU A 97 -38.04 1.78 -20.19
CA LEU A 97 -38.70 1.35 -21.41
C LEU A 97 -38.07 2.01 -22.67
N PRO A 98 -37.78 3.34 -22.70
CA PRO A 98 -37.07 3.93 -23.83
C PRO A 98 -35.67 3.33 -24.03
N ARG A 99 -34.93 3.02 -22.95
CA ARG A 99 -33.59 2.41 -23.04
C ARG A 99 -33.66 0.97 -23.57
N ILE A 100 -34.69 0.21 -23.17
CA ILE A 100 -34.96 -1.14 -23.67
C ILE A 100 -35.31 -1.10 -25.15
N PHE A 101 -36.22 -0.21 -25.57
CA PHE A 101 -36.58 -0.07 -26.99
C PHE A 101 -35.43 0.45 -27.84
N VAL A 102 -34.58 1.36 -27.32
CA VAL A 102 -33.33 1.73 -27.98
C VAL A 102 -32.42 0.51 -28.11
N GLY A 103 -32.30 -0.34 -27.07
CA GLY A 103 -31.57 -1.59 -27.14
C GLY A 103 -32.10 -2.56 -28.22
N ILE A 104 -33.42 -2.76 -28.28
CA ILE A 104 -34.08 -3.59 -29.30
C ILE A 104 -33.87 -2.99 -30.70
N MET A 105 -33.98 -1.67 -30.85
CA MET A 105 -33.71 -0.97 -32.11
C MET A 105 -32.25 -1.17 -32.55
N LEU A 106 -31.29 -1.09 -31.62
CA LEU A 106 -29.87 -1.36 -31.91
C LEU A 106 -29.66 -2.81 -32.38
N LEU A 107 -30.35 -3.79 -31.77
CA LEU A 107 -30.35 -5.17 -32.28
C LEU A 107 -30.91 -5.24 -33.71
N GLY A 108 -32.01 -4.54 -34.00
CA GLY A 108 -32.57 -4.42 -35.34
C GLY A 108 -31.58 -3.83 -36.35
N VAL A 109 -30.82 -2.79 -35.96
CA VAL A 109 -29.76 -2.20 -36.81
C VAL A 109 -28.62 -3.20 -37.06
N ILE A 110 -28.22 -3.99 -36.06
CA ILE A 110 -27.20 -5.05 -36.24
C ILE A 110 -27.71 -6.12 -37.23
N TRP A 111 -28.97 -6.56 -37.10
CA TRP A 111 -29.58 -7.51 -38.02
C TRP A 111 -29.77 -6.94 -39.43
N LEU A 112 -30.13 -5.67 -39.56
CA LEU A 112 -30.23 -4.99 -40.85
C LEU A 112 -28.86 -4.87 -41.53
N PHE A 113 -27.83 -4.52 -40.76
CA PHE A 113 -26.44 -4.51 -41.25
C PHE A 113 -26.04 -5.91 -41.73
N LYS A 114 -26.31 -6.95 -40.94
CA LYS A 114 -26.06 -8.35 -41.34
C LYS A 114 -26.83 -8.74 -42.60
N ALA A 115 -28.11 -8.41 -42.70
CA ALA A 115 -28.91 -8.69 -43.89
C ALA A 115 -28.33 -8.00 -45.15
N GLY A 116 -27.85 -6.76 -45.01
CA GLY A 116 -27.15 -6.06 -46.10
C GLY A 116 -25.80 -6.69 -46.47
N VAL A 117 -25.10 -7.27 -45.49
CA VAL A 117 -23.88 -8.07 -45.70
C VAL A 117 -24.19 -9.36 -46.46
N ASP A 118 -25.18 -10.12 -45.98
CA ASP A 118 -25.56 -11.43 -46.53
C ASP A 118 -26.15 -11.29 -47.95
N ALA A 119 -26.85 -10.19 -48.23
CA ALA A 119 -27.36 -9.86 -49.57
C ALA A 119 -26.30 -9.33 -50.54
N GLY A 120 -25.03 -9.18 -50.12
CA GLY A 120 -23.94 -8.65 -50.94
C GLY A 120 -23.99 -7.13 -51.21
N LEU A 121 -25.00 -6.42 -50.68
CA LEU A 121 -25.17 -4.97 -50.83
C LEU A 121 -24.07 -4.18 -50.09
N LEU A 122 -23.67 -4.65 -48.91
CA LEU A 122 -22.59 -4.08 -48.12
C LEU A 122 -21.31 -4.88 -48.39
N THR A 123 -20.65 -4.62 -49.51
CA THR A 123 -19.31 -5.19 -49.76
C THR A 123 -18.32 -4.69 -48.70
N PRO A 124 -17.23 -5.42 -48.42
CA PRO A 124 -16.20 -4.98 -47.45
C PRO A 124 -15.72 -3.54 -47.67
N ALA A 125 -15.54 -3.12 -48.93
CA ALA A 125 -15.14 -1.75 -49.27
C ALA A 125 -16.21 -0.72 -48.88
N ILE A 126 -17.48 -1.00 -49.18
CA ILE A 126 -18.60 -0.12 -48.82
C ILE A 126 -18.73 0.01 -47.30
N ARG A 127 -18.47 -1.05 -46.53
CA ARG A 127 -18.49 -1.00 -45.05
C ARG A 127 -17.43 -0.06 -44.49
N VAL A 128 -16.22 -0.09 -45.05
CA VAL A 128 -15.13 0.81 -44.64
C VAL A 128 -15.49 2.26 -44.99
N VAL A 129 -15.97 2.52 -46.21
CA VAL A 129 -16.41 3.86 -46.62
C VAL A 129 -17.54 4.35 -45.71
N PHE A 130 -18.53 3.50 -45.44
CA PHE A 130 -19.63 3.82 -44.54
C PHE A 130 -19.14 4.14 -43.12
N GLY A 131 -18.18 3.38 -42.59
CA GLY A 131 -17.57 3.63 -41.28
C GLY A 131 -16.86 4.98 -41.21
N ILE A 132 -16.13 5.36 -42.28
CA ILE A 132 -15.47 6.67 -42.38
C ILE A 132 -16.52 7.79 -42.44
N VAL A 133 -17.52 7.67 -43.31
CA VAL A 133 -18.60 8.66 -43.47
C VAL A 133 -19.40 8.82 -42.17
N LEU A 134 -19.73 7.70 -41.51
CA LEU A 134 -20.43 7.70 -40.23
C LEU A 134 -19.59 8.41 -39.16
N SER A 135 -18.29 8.11 -39.07
CA SER A 135 -17.39 8.76 -38.10
C SER A 135 -17.31 10.27 -38.34
N ALA A 136 -17.14 10.70 -39.59
CA ALA A 136 -17.15 12.12 -39.95
C ALA A 136 -18.50 12.79 -39.63
N GLY A 137 -19.61 12.10 -39.90
CA GLY A 137 -20.96 12.56 -39.57
C GLY A 137 -21.18 12.70 -38.07
N LEU A 138 -20.74 11.73 -37.26
CA LEU A 138 -20.80 11.79 -35.81
C LEU A 138 -20.00 12.98 -35.26
N TYR A 139 -18.82 13.25 -35.80
CA TYR A 139 -18.04 14.43 -35.42
C TYR A 139 -18.77 15.73 -35.75
N TYR A 140 -19.28 15.87 -36.99
CA TYR A 140 -19.96 17.08 -37.44
C TYR A 140 -21.23 17.36 -36.63
N VAL A 141 -22.07 16.33 -36.44
CA VAL A 141 -23.26 16.43 -35.59
C VAL A 141 -22.83 16.72 -34.15
N GLY A 142 -21.78 16.08 -33.64
CA GLY A 142 -21.21 16.35 -32.32
C GLY A 142 -20.86 17.82 -32.12
N ASP A 143 -20.09 18.42 -33.04
CA ASP A 143 -19.70 19.84 -33.00
C ASP A 143 -20.92 20.77 -33.04
N ILE A 144 -21.96 20.43 -33.82
CA ILE A 144 -23.23 21.17 -33.83
C ILE A 144 -23.93 21.09 -32.47
N GLN A 145 -24.00 19.92 -31.84
CA GLN A 145 -24.69 19.75 -30.57
C GLN A 145 -23.95 20.46 -29.43
N ILE A 146 -22.61 20.48 -29.45
CA ILE A 146 -21.78 21.29 -28.56
C ILE A 146 -22.12 22.78 -28.72
N LYS A 147 -22.21 23.27 -29.96
CA LYS A 147 -22.60 24.66 -30.27
C LYS A 147 -24.04 25.00 -29.86
N ARG A 148 -24.92 24.01 -29.77
CA ARG A 148 -26.32 24.13 -29.30
C ARG A 148 -26.48 23.84 -27.80
N GLU A 149 -25.42 24.01 -27.01
CA GLU A 149 -25.40 23.84 -25.55
C GLU A 149 -25.69 22.42 -25.03
N ARG A 150 -25.75 21.42 -25.92
CA ARG A 150 -25.93 19.99 -25.57
C ARG A 150 -24.57 19.30 -25.45
N GLN A 151 -23.75 19.80 -24.53
CA GLN A 151 -22.35 19.43 -24.35
C GLN A 151 -22.14 17.92 -24.15
N ALA A 152 -22.88 17.29 -23.24
CA ALA A 152 -22.71 15.86 -22.94
C ALA A 152 -22.93 14.99 -24.19
N LEU A 153 -24.02 15.23 -24.93
CA LEU A 153 -24.34 14.49 -26.15
C LEU A 153 -23.30 14.75 -27.24
N GLY A 154 -22.88 16.00 -27.42
CA GLY A 154 -21.87 16.36 -28.40
C GLY A 154 -20.49 15.76 -28.13
N LEU A 155 -20.07 15.69 -26.86
CA LEU A 155 -18.83 15.03 -26.44
C LEU A 155 -18.87 13.51 -26.66
N VAL A 156 -20.01 12.87 -26.38
CA VAL A 156 -20.21 11.43 -26.66
C VAL A 156 -20.13 11.16 -28.16
N LEU A 157 -20.75 12.00 -29.00
CA LEU A 157 -20.68 11.87 -30.46
C LEU A 157 -19.26 12.10 -30.98
N ALA A 158 -18.53 13.09 -30.44
CA ALA A 158 -17.12 13.31 -30.78
C ALA A 158 -16.24 12.13 -30.36
N GLY A 159 -16.44 11.58 -29.16
CA GLY A 159 -15.76 10.35 -28.74
C GLY A 159 -16.07 9.18 -29.67
N GLY A 160 -17.36 8.97 -29.95
CA GLY A 160 -17.84 7.95 -30.88
C GLY A 160 -17.28 8.08 -32.29
N SER A 161 -17.03 9.30 -32.77
CA SER A 161 -16.36 9.53 -34.06
C SER A 161 -14.91 9.01 -34.08
N ILE A 162 -14.15 9.27 -33.01
CA ILE A 162 -12.75 8.83 -32.91
C ILE A 162 -12.68 7.31 -32.72
N THR A 163 -13.52 6.74 -31.86
CA THR A 163 -13.60 5.27 -31.71
C THR A 163 -14.08 4.61 -33.00
N GLY A 164 -15.07 5.20 -33.66
CA GLY A 164 -15.60 4.70 -34.93
C GLY A 164 -14.53 4.63 -36.02
N ILE A 165 -13.72 5.69 -36.17
CA ILE A 165 -12.67 5.71 -37.20
C ILE A 165 -11.50 4.77 -36.85
N VAL A 166 -11.16 4.61 -35.56
CA VAL A 166 -10.17 3.62 -35.10
C VAL A 166 -10.64 2.19 -35.39
N LEU A 167 -11.90 1.86 -35.05
CA LEU A 167 -12.49 0.55 -35.33
C LEU A 167 -12.65 0.30 -36.83
N THR A 168 -12.93 1.34 -37.61
CA THR A 168 -13.01 1.24 -39.08
C THR A 168 -11.63 0.95 -39.68
N THR A 169 -10.58 1.59 -39.16
CA THR A 169 -9.18 1.33 -39.54
C THR A 169 -8.77 -0.10 -39.17
N PHE A 170 -9.17 -0.58 -37.99
CA PHE A 170 -9.00 -1.97 -37.58
C PHE A 170 -9.70 -2.94 -38.55
N ALA A 171 -10.97 -2.72 -38.86
CA ALA A 171 -11.73 -3.60 -39.75
C ALA A 171 -11.10 -3.64 -41.16
N ALA A 172 -10.68 -2.48 -41.69
CA ALA A 172 -10.00 -2.38 -42.98
C ALA A 172 -8.70 -3.19 -43.02
N HIS A 173 -7.98 -3.27 -41.91
CA HIS A 173 -6.76 -4.07 -41.79
C HIS A 173 -7.03 -5.54 -41.49
N TYR A 174 -7.63 -5.83 -40.34
CA TYR A 174 -7.71 -7.18 -39.77
C TYR A 174 -8.80 -8.03 -40.39
N LEU A 175 -9.97 -7.45 -40.68
CA LEU A 175 -11.13 -8.19 -41.19
C LEU A 175 -11.16 -8.26 -42.71
N TYR A 176 -10.64 -7.24 -43.39
CA TYR A 176 -10.77 -7.09 -44.85
C TYR A 176 -9.44 -7.01 -45.60
N GLU A 177 -8.30 -6.96 -44.90
CA GLU A 177 -6.95 -6.99 -45.48
C GLU A 177 -6.66 -5.91 -46.54
N PHE A 178 -7.41 -4.80 -46.54
CA PHE A 178 -7.25 -3.72 -47.51
C PHE A 178 -5.99 -2.88 -47.28
N ILE A 179 -5.56 -2.77 -46.03
CA ILE A 179 -4.37 -2.02 -45.65
C ILE A 179 -3.44 -2.88 -44.77
N PRO A 180 -2.12 -2.76 -44.94
CA PRO A 180 -1.15 -3.44 -44.08
C PRO A 180 -1.16 -2.86 -42.66
N ALA A 181 -0.69 -3.67 -41.70
CA ALA A 181 -0.67 -3.34 -40.27
C ALA A 181 0.05 -2.02 -39.97
N SER A 182 1.15 -1.72 -40.69
CA SER A 182 1.94 -0.50 -40.52
C SER A 182 1.14 0.77 -40.84
N ILE A 183 0.39 0.77 -41.95
CA ILE A 183 -0.45 1.90 -42.34
C ILE A 183 -1.61 2.06 -41.35
N ALA A 184 -2.26 0.95 -40.96
CA ALA A 184 -3.33 0.97 -39.97
C ALA A 184 -2.86 1.52 -38.62
N PHE A 185 -1.65 1.16 -38.18
CA PHE A 185 -1.05 1.68 -36.96
C PHE A 185 -0.82 3.19 -37.02
N VAL A 186 -0.22 3.69 -38.10
CA VAL A 186 0.01 5.13 -38.30
C VAL A 186 -1.32 5.90 -38.34
N CYS A 187 -2.33 5.38 -39.05
CA CYS A 187 -3.67 5.96 -39.07
C CYS A 187 -4.26 6.05 -37.66
N ASN A 188 -4.19 4.96 -36.88
CA ASN A 188 -4.68 4.96 -35.50
C ASN A 188 -3.95 5.97 -34.60
N ILE A 189 -2.64 6.14 -34.76
CA ILE A 189 -1.89 7.21 -34.06
C ILE A 189 -2.44 8.59 -34.44
N ILE A 190 -2.66 8.86 -35.73
CA ILE A 190 -3.23 10.13 -36.21
C ILE A 190 -4.62 10.36 -35.60
N TRP A 191 -5.47 9.32 -35.55
CA TRP A 191 -6.80 9.40 -34.96
C TRP A 191 -6.77 9.68 -33.45
N VAL A 192 -5.85 9.06 -32.71
CA VAL A 192 -5.65 9.33 -31.29
C VAL A 192 -5.19 10.78 -31.07
N VAL A 193 -4.21 11.26 -31.86
CA VAL A 193 -3.75 12.66 -31.79
C VAL A 193 -4.90 13.63 -32.10
N LEU A 194 -5.71 13.34 -33.11
CA LEU A 194 -6.90 14.12 -33.43
C LEU A 194 -7.91 14.12 -32.28
N GLY A 195 -8.15 12.96 -31.65
CA GLY A 195 -9.03 12.84 -30.49
C GLY A 195 -8.56 13.66 -29.29
N ILE A 196 -7.26 13.64 -28.97
CA ILE A 196 -6.67 14.47 -27.91
C ILE A 196 -6.72 15.96 -28.29
N TYR A 197 -6.54 16.31 -29.57
CA TYR A 197 -6.73 17.67 -30.07
C TYR A 197 -8.18 18.14 -29.88
N LEU A 198 -9.18 17.30 -30.19
CA LEU A 198 -10.59 17.61 -29.96
C LEU A 198 -10.91 17.74 -28.47
N ALA A 199 -10.37 16.86 -27.63
CA ALA A 199 -10.50 16.97 -26.17
C ALA A 199 -9.95 18.31 -25.65
N LYS A 200 -8.82 18.77 -26.19
CA LYS A 200 -8.27 20.09 -25.90
C LYS A 200 -9.18 21.21 -26.41
N ARG A 201 -9.67 21.12 -27.66
CA ARG A 201 -10.55 22.12 -28.29
C ARG A 201 -11.84 22.31 -27.48
N TYR A 202 -12.44 21.22 -27.02
CA TYR A 202 -13.65 21.23 -26.21
C TYR A 202 -13.40 21.34 -24.71
N ARG A 203 -12.14 21.48 -24.27
CA ARG A 203 -11.73 21.54 -22.85
C ARG A 203 -12.35 20.42 -22.00
N SER A 204 -12.38 19.21 -22.53
CA SER A 204 -13.08 18.08 -21.93
C SER A 204 -12.12 16.99 -21.48
N GLU A 205 -11.99 16.84 -20.16
CA GLU A 205 -11.25 15.73 -19.55
C GLU A 205 -11.90 14.37 -19.89
N TYR A 206 -13.23 14.30 -19.91
CA TYR A 206 -13.96 13.08 -20.26
C TYR A 206 -13.66 12.58 -21.67
N LEU A 207 -13.62 13.48 -22.65
CA LEU A 207 -13.27 13.10 -24.02
C LEU A 207 -11.81 12.62 -24.12
N ALA A 208 -10.90 13.27 -23.39
CA ALA A 208 -9.50 12.83 -23.33
C ALA A 208 -9.38 11.43 -22.73
N ILE A 209 -10.11 11.14 -21.63
CA ILE A 209 -10.13 9.82 -21.00
C ILE A 209 -10.66 8.78 -21.97
N PHE A 210 -11.78 9.07 -22.64
CA PHE A 210 -12.41 8.15 -23.58
C PHE A 210 -11.47 7.78 -24.74
N VAL A 211 -10.80 8.77 -25.33
CA VAL A 211 -9.80 8.56 -26.39
C VAL A 211 -8.58 7.81 -25.86
N ALA A 212 -8.07 8.18 -24.68
CA ALA A 212 -6.91 7.55 -24.05
C ALA A 212 -7.12 6.05 -23.79
N VAL A 213 -8.27 5.67 -23.22
CA VAL A 213 -8.60 4.26 -22.97
C VAL A 213 -8.57 3.48 -24.27
N GLY A 214 -9.22 3.98 -25.33
CA GLY A 214 -9.19 3.33 -26.65
C GLY A 214 -7.78 3.24 -27.25
N ALA A 215 -6.94 4.26 -27.05
CA ALA A 215 -5.58 4.30 -27.56
C ALA A 215 -4.72 3.15 -27.00
N PHE A 216 -4.82 2.84 -25.71
CA PHE A 216 -4.09 1.72 -25.09
C PHE A 216 -4.44 0.34 -25.69
N PHE A 217 -5.58 0.21 -26.38
CA PHE A 217 -5.95 -1.03 -27.05
C PHE A 217 -5.50 -1.11 -28.51
N VAL A 218 -4.99 -0.02 -29.10
CA VAL A 218 -4.60 0.04 -30.53
C VAL A 218 -3.61 -1.07 -30.91
N PRO A 219 -2.54 -1.37 -30.14
CA PRO A 219 -1.62 -2.43 -30.54
C PRO A 219 -2.27 -3.82 -30.58
N PHE A 220 -3.27 -4.10 -29.74
CA PHE A 220 -3.98 -5.38 -29.73
C PHE A 220 -4.95 -5.53 -30.89
N LEU A 221 -5.44 -4.41 -31.43
CA LEU A 221 -6.26 -4.42 -32.65
C LEU A 221 -5.42 -4.77 -33.88
N LEU A 222 -4.10 -4.64 -33.83
CA LEU A 222 -3.25 -4.88 -34.99
C LEU A 222 -2.68 -6.29 -34.96
N ASN A 223 -3.34 -7.22 -35.65
CA ASN A 223 -2.77 -8.54 -35.87
C ASN A 223 -1.67 -8.47 -36.93
N SER A 224 -0.43 -8.45 -36.49
CA SER A 224 0.73 -8.50 -37.38
C SER A 224 1.16 -9.95 -37.61
N THR A 225 1.50 -10.29 -38.86
CA THR A 225 2.18 -11.55 -39.19
C THR A 225 3.59 -11.62 -38.62
N THR A 226 4.16 -10.47 -38.25
CA THR A 226 5.42 -10.34 -37.49
C THR A 226 5.18 -9.48 -36.24
N PRO A 227 4.68 -10.06 -35.14
CA PRO A 227 4.51 -9.32 -33.89
C PRO A 227 5.85 -8.77 -33.41
N ASN A 228 5.90 -7.46 -33.14
CA ASN A 228 7.11 -6.80 -32.66
C ASN A 228 6.87 -6.19 -31.28
N THR A 229 7.42 -6.83 -30.25
CA THR A 229 7.26 -6.42 -28.86
C THR A 229 7.91 -5.06 -28.56
N TYR A 230 8.97 -4.68 -29.28
CA TYR A 230 9.59 -3.36 -29.11
C TYR A 230 8.66 -2.22 -29.55
N ILE A 231 7.92 -2.42 -30.65
CA ILE A 231 6.94 -1.43 -31.12
C ILE A 231 5.81 -1.28 -30.09
N PHE A 232 5.31 -2.40 -29.56
CA PHE A 232 4.30 -2.41 -28.50
C PHE A 232 4.75 -1.60 -27.29
N PHE A 233 5.88 -1.97 -26.67
CA PHE A 233 6.38 -1.29 -25.48
C PHE A 233 6.72 0.18 -25.74
N SER A 234 7.27 0.52 -26.90
CA SER A 234 7.59 1.91 -27.27
C SER A 234 6.32 2.75 -27.39
N TYR A 235 5.29 2.23 -28.05
CA TYR A 235 4.00 2.88 -28.19
C TYR A 235 3.34 3.13 -26.83
N GLU A 236 3.21 2.08 -26.01
CA GLU A 236 2.59 2.14 -24.68
C GLU A 236 3.32 3.14 -23.77
N THR A 237 4.65 3.15 -23.81
CA THR A 237 5.48 4.07 -23.02
C THR A 237 5.28 5.52 -23.47
N ILE A 238 5.39 5.80 -24.76
CA ILE A 238 5.24 7.15 -25.31
C ILE A 238 3.82 7.66 -25.05
N LEU A 239 2.80 6.83 -25.27
CA LEU A 239 1.41 7.17 -25.03
C LEU A 239 1.18 7.50 -23.56
N THR A 240 1.64 6.63 -22.64
CA THR A 240 1.51 6.84 -21.19
C THR A 240 2.15 8.16 -20.77
N ILE A 241 3.41 8.40 -21.15
CA ILE A 241 4.14 9.61 -20.80
C ILE A 241 3.44 10.85 -21.36
N SER A 242 2.99 10.79 -22.63
CA SER A 242 2.30 11.90 -23.29
C SER A 242 0.99 12.25 -22.61
N LEU A 243 0.20 11.25 -22.23
CA LEU A 243 -1.07 11.44 -21.52
C LEU A 243 -0.86 11.96 -20.10
N LEU A 244 0.11 11.44 -19.35
CA LEU A 244 0.47 11.96 -18.03
C LEU A 244 0.92 13.42 -18.12
N TRP A 245 1.77 13.76 -19.09
CA TRP A 245 2.20 15.13 -19.33
C TRP A 245 1.04 16.06 -19.71
N TYR A 246 0.17 15.63 -20.62
CA TYR A 246 -1.01 16.38 -21.03
C TYR A 246 -1.98 16.59 -19.87
N ALA A 247 -2.20 15.56 -19.05
CA ALA A 247 -3.07 15.63 -17.88
C ALA A 247 -2.53 16.63 -16.84
N LEU A 248 -1.22 16.62 -16.59
CA LEU A 248 -0.58 17.59 -15.70
C LEU A 248 -0.72 19.03 -16.21
N ARG A 249 -0.42 19.26 -17.50
CA ARG A 249 -0.47 20.60 -18.10
C ARG A 249 -1.86 21.22 -18.03
N ASN A 250 -2.90 20.41 -18.13
CA ASN A 250 -4.30 20.85 -18.08
C ASN A 250 -4.95 20.66 -16.71
N ARG A 251 -4.22 20.20 -15.69
CA ARG A 251 -4.73 19.91 -14.34
C ARG A 251 -5.89 18.87 -14.32
N TYR A 252 -5.86 17.92 -15.24
CA TYR A 252 -6.82 16.82 -15.35
C TYR A 252 -6.43 15.64 -14.44
N LYS A 253 -7.07 15.57 -13.27
CA LYS A 253 -6.77 14.57 -12.23
C LYS A 253 -7.16 13.15 -12.66
N TYR A 254 -8.36 12.98 -13.19
CA TYR A 254 -8.90 11.68 -13.57
C TYR A 254 -8.18 11.13 -14.78
N LEU A 255 -7.86 11.97 -15.77
CA LEU A 255 -7.04 11.55 -16.91
C LEU A 255 -5.67 11.04 -16.46
N TYR A 256 -5.01 11.74 -15.53
CA TYR A 256 -3.71 11.32 -15.01
C TYR A 256 -3.80 9.93 -14.36
N MET A 257 -4.78 9.74 -13.47
CA MET A 257 -4.94 8.48 -12.74
C MET A 257 -5.35 7.32 -13.65
N ILE A 258 -6.37 7.53 -14.48
CA ILE A 258 -6.91 6.49 -15.36
C ILE A 258 -5.89 6.09 -16.41
N SER A 259 -5.15 7.04 -17.00
CA SER A 259 -4.14 6.69 -18.00
C SER A 259 -3.05 5.79 -17.42
N TYR A 260 -2.58 6.07 -16.20
CA TYR A 260 -1.59 5.20 -15.55
C TYR A 260 -2.17 3.81 -15.21
N VAL A 261 -3.37 3.76 -14.63
CA VAL A 261 -4.00 2.49 -14.24
C VAL A 261 -4.25 1.60 -15.47
N VAL A 262 -4.79 2.17 -16.55
CA VAL A 262 -5.04 1.42 -17.78
C VAL A 262 -3.73 0.96 -18.40
N ALA A 263 -2.70 1.80 -18.48
CA ALA A 263 -1.38 1.41 -18.96
C ALA A 263 -0.78 0.26 -18.14
N ALA A 264 -0.84 0.35 -16.80
CA ALA A 264 -0.33 -0.71 -15.92
C ALA A 264 -1.09 -2.04 -16.11
N ILE A 265 -2.42 -2.00 -16.25
CA ILE A 265 -3.22 -3.20 -16.53
C ILE A 265 -2.86 -3.77 -17.90
N VAL A 266 -2.80 -2.94 -18.94
CA VAL A 266 -2.47 -3.36 -20.30
C VAL A 266 -1.08 -4.01 -20.36
N LEU A 267 -0.08 -3.37 -19.78
CA LEU A 267 1.28 -3.90 -19.70
C LEU A 267 1.35 -5.19 -18.87
N PHE A 268 0.61 -5.27 -17.75
CA PHE A 268 0.54 -6.47 -16.92
C PHE A 268 -0.13 -7.65 -17.65
N VAL A 269 -1.27 -7.42 -18.30
CA VAL A 269 -1.97 -8.45 -19.09
C VAL A 269 -1.09 -8.92 -20.24
N PHE A 270 -0.46 -7.98 -20.97
CA PHE A 270 0.49 -8.33 -22.02
C PHE A 270 1.66 -9.16 -21.48
N PHE A 271 2.22 -8.78 -20.33
CA PHE A 271 3.28 -9.53 -19.67
C PHE A 271 2.85 -10.96 -19.34
N VAL A 272 1.71 -11.16 -18.68
CA VAL A 272 1.22 -12.50 -18.30
C VAL A 272 0.98 -13.38 -19.53
N VAL A 273 0.42 -12.81 -20.60
CA VAL A 273 0.16 -13.55 -21.84
C VAL A 273 1.46 -13.90 -22.55
N MET A 274 2.39 -12.95 -22.67
CA MET A 274 3.61 -13.12 -23.47
C MET A 274 4.75 -13.78 -22.70
N SER A 275 4.77 -13.79 -21.37
CA SER A 275 5.79 -14.48 -20.58
C SER A 275 5.81 -15.99 -20.80
N ILE A 276 4.71 -16.56 -21.30
CA ILE A 276 4.60 -17.98 -21.68
C ILE A 276 5.08 -18.21 -23.12
N LEU A 277 4.94 -17.20 -23.99
CA LEU A 277 5.06 -17.34 -25.44
C LEU A 277 6.39 -16.81 -25.99
N VAL A 278 7.03 -15.87 -25.31
CA VAL A 278 8.17 -15.11 -25.81
C VAL A 278 9.22 -14.95 -24.70
N GLU A 279 10.43 -15.44 -24.97
CA GLU A 279 11.59 -15.21 -24.12
C GLU A 279 11.99 -13.71 -24.13
N ASN A 280 12.45 -13.16 -23.00
CA ASN A 280 12.96 -11.78 -22.82
C ASN A 280 11.94 -10.62 -22.69
N VAL A 281 10.64 -10.87 -22.63
CA VAL A 281 9.62 -9.81 -22.38
C VAL A 281 9.86 -9.06 -21.06
N GLN A 282 10.45 -9.74 -20.06
CA GLN A 282 10.78 -9.20 -18.74
C GLN A 282 11.78 -8.03 -18.82
N VAL A 283 12.77 -8.12 -19.72
CA VAL A 283 13.79 -7.06 -19.90
C VAL A 283 13.15 -5.79 -20.45
N GLN A 284 12.31 -5.94 -21.47
CA GLN A 284 11.59 -4.81 -22.09
C GLN A 284 10.66 -4.14 -21.06
N LEU A 285 9.90 -4.94 -20.29
CA LEU A 285 9.01 -4.44 -19.26
C LEU A 285 9.78 -3.68 -18.15
N THR A 286 10.96 -4.18 -17.78
CA THR A 286 11.85 -3.51 -16.82
C THR A 286 12.29 -2.15 -17.33
N VAL A 287 12.68 -2.04 -18.60
CA VAL A 287 13.04 -0.75 -19.23
C VAL A 287 11.85 0.21 -19.23
N VAL A 288 10.65 -0.26 -19.58
CA VAL A 288 9.43 0.56 -19.61
C VAL A 288 9.08 1.09 -18.22
N TYR A 289 8.94 0.20 -17.23
CA TYR A 289 8.62 0.64 -15.88
C TYR A 289 9.73 1.51 -15.28
N GLY A 290 11.01 1.24 -15.59
CA GLY A 290 12.14 2.06 -15.17
C GLY A 290 12.08 3.48 -15.75
N ALA A 291 11.80 3.62 -17.05
CA ALA A 291 11.66 4.91 -17.71
C ALA A 291 10.49 5.72 -17.14
N ILE A 292 9.31 5.10 -16.99
CA ILE A 292 8.15 5.73 -16.36
C ILE A 292 8.48 6.12 -14.91
N HIS A 293 9.20 5.28 -14.16
CA HIS A 293 9.57 5.55 -12.76
C HIS A 293 10.45 6.79 -12.64
N LEU A 294 11.51 6.89 -13.46
CA LEU A 294 12.42 8.04 -13.47
C LEU A 294 11.70 9.32 -13.89
N LEU A 295 10.80 9.24 -14.87
CA LEU A 295 9.98 10.38 -15.27
C LEU A 295 9.03 10.81 -14.15
N LEU A 296 8.34 9.88 -13.48
CA LEU A 296 7.49 10.18 -12.33
C LEU A 296 8.31 10.84 -11.20
N PHE A 297 9.53 10.36 -10.93
CA PHE A 297 10.47 10.99 -10.00
C PHE A 297 10.76 12.44 -10.41
N TRP A 298 11.15 12.68 -11.66
CA TRP A 298 11.39 14.04 -12.19
C TRP A 298 10.17 14.95 -12.06
N HIS A 299 9.00 14.42 -12.40
CA HIS A 299 7.73 15.13 -12.27
C HIS A 299 7.47 15.56 -10.82
N MET A 300 7.85 14.77 -9.81
CA MET A 300 7.69 15.13 -8.39
C MET A 300 8.45 16.40 -8.00
N PHE A 301 9.51 16.77 -8.74
CA PHE A 301 10.21 18.05 -8.53
C PHE A 301 9.62 19.22 -9.30
N SER A 302 9.01 18.95 -10.45
CA SER A 302 8.49 20.01 -11.34
C SER A 302 7.24 20.69 -10.78
N GLU A 303 6.38 19.94 -10.07
CA GLU A 303 5.15 20.45 -9.49
C GLU A 303 4.83 19.65 -8.23
N ARG A 304 4.77 20.28 -7.05
CA ARG A 304 4.61 19.57 -5.77
C ARG A 304 3.17 19.54 -5.24
N ARG A 305 2.28 20.43 -5.72
CA ARG A 305 0.95 20.61 -5.11
C ARG A 305 -0.17 19.88 -5.84
N PHE A 306 -0.02 19.62 -7.14
CA PHE A 306 -1.07 18.97 -7.93
C PHE A 306 -1.16 17.48 -7.60
N ILE A 307 -2.32 17.05 -7.09
CA ILE A 307 -2.70 15.64 -6.85
C ILE A 307 -1.59 14.80 -6.19
N GLN A 308 -0.89 15.40 -5.22
CA GLN A 308 0.31 14.85 -4.61
C GLN A 308 0.13 13.40 -4.13
N GLU A 309 -0.95 13.12 -3.41
CA GLU A 309 -1.25 11.76 -2.90
C GLU A 309 -1.42 10.74 -4.03
N ALA A 310 -2.18 11.08 -5.08
CA ALA A 310 -2.37 10.18 -6.22
C ALA A 310 -1.07 9.93 -6.97
N ARG A 311 -0.20 10.94 -7.08
CA ARG A 311 1.10 10.81 -7.75
C ARG A 311 2.11 10.02 -6.93
N LEU A 312 2.10 10.17 -5.60
CA LEU A 312 2.87 9.32 -4.71
C LEU A 312 2.41 7.87 -4.83
N ALA A 313 1.10 7.61 -4.84
CA ALA A 313 0.55 6.27 -5.02
C ALA A 313 0.96 5.66 -6.37
N ILE A 314 0.85 6.41 -7.46
CA ILE A 314 1.27 5.97 -8.81
C ILE A 314 2.77 5.71 -8.87
N PHE A 315 3.60 6.61 -8.33
CA PHE A 315 5.05 6.43 -8.25
C PHE A 315 5.41 5.16 -7.47
N SER A 316 4.75 4.94 -6.33
CA SER A 316 4.96 3.77 -5.50
C SER A 316 4.53 2.47 -6.17
N ALA A 317 3.35 2.44 -6.79
CA ALA A 317 2.89 1.30 -7.57
C ALA A 317 3.88 0.97 -8.70
N ASN A 318 4.35 2.00 -9.41
CA ASN A 318 5.32 1.83 -10.49
C ASN A 318 6.67 1.29 -9.99
N ALA A 319 7.13 1.73 -8.82
CA ALA A 319 8.35 1.23 -8.20
C ALA A 319 8.24 -0.27 -7.90
N VAL A 320 7.09 -0.71 -7.38
CA VAL A 320 6.83 -2.12 -7.11
C VAL A 320 6.81 -2.93 -8.40
N PHE A 321 6.08 -2.48 -9.44
CA PHE A 321 6.09 -3.17 -10.74
C PHE A 321 7.48 -3.23 -11.38
N PHE A 322 8.28 -2.16 -11.24
CA PHE A 322 9.66 -2.14 -11.71
C PHE A 322 10.53 -3.17 -10.98
N ILE A 323 10.47 -3.21 -9.64
CA ILE A 323 11.21 -4.19 -8.82
C ILE A 323 10.78 -5.62 -9.14
N LEU A 324 9.47 -5.86 -9.30
CA LEU A 324 8.94 -7.16 -9.69
C LEU A 324 9.41 -7.55 -11.09
N ALA A 325 9.44 -6.62 -12.06
CA ALA A 325 9.94 -6.90 -13.40
C ALA A 325 11.41 -7.31 -13.38
N ILE A 326 12.24 -6.64 -12.56
CA ILE A 326 13.65 -7.02 -12.36
C ILE A 326 13.76 -8.43 -11.79
N SER A 327 12.94 -8.77 -10.78
CA SER A 327 13.04 -10.08 -10.10
C SER A 327 12.63 -11.26 -10.97
N GLN A 328 12.05 -11.00 -12.14
CA GLN A 328 11.72 -12.04 -13.11
C GLN A 328 12.87 -12.34 -14.08
N ILE A 329 13.99 -11.61 -14.07
CA ILE A 329 15.11 -11.79 -15.01
C ILE A 329 16.24 -12.57 -14.32
N PRO A 330 16.31 -13.92 -14.41
CA PRO A 330 17.11 -14.74 -13.50
C PRO A 330 18.60 -14.38 -13.48
N GLU A 331 19.17 -14.10 -14.65
CA GLU A 331 20.59 -13.74 -14.83
C GLU A 331 20.93 -12.32 -14.33
N PHE A 332 19.93 -11.45 -14.20
CA PHE A 332 20.11 -10.05 -13.83
C PHE A 332 19.45 -9.66 -12.50
N THR A 333 18.67 -10.54 -11.85
CA THR A 333 17.88 -10.22 -10.65
C THR A 333 18.74 -9.56 -9.56
N THR A 334 19.84 -10.20 -9.13
CA THR A 334 20.68 -9.66 -8.04
C THR A 334 21.25 -8.28 -8.40
N TRP A 335 21.92 -8.17 -9.55
CA TRP A 335 22.54 -6.92 -9.99
C TRP A 335 21.50 -5.83 -10.28
N GLY A 336 20.37 -6.17 -10.87
CA GLY A 336 19.27 -5.27 -11.13
C GLY A 336 18.66 -4.73 -9.84
N LEU A 337 18.49 -5.57 -8.81
CA LEU A 337 18.00 -5.14 -7.50
C LEU A 337 19.03 -4.29 -6.75
N VAL A 338 20.32 -4.59 -6.87
CA VAL A 338 21.41 -3.74 -6.32
C VAL A 338 21.46 -2.39 -7.02
N ILE A 339 21.36 -2.35 -8.36
CA ILE A 339 21.29 -1.12 -9.13
C ILE A 339 20.03 -0.32 -8.73
N SER A 340 18.88 -1.00 -8.61
CA SER A 340 17.64 -0.38 -8.12
C SER A 340 17.84 0.22 -6.73
N ALA A 341 18.43 -0.52 -5.79
CA ALA A 341 18.72 -0.03 -4.44
C ALA A 341 19.61 1.21 -4.47
N PHE A 342 20.66 1.20 -5.31
CA PHE A 342 21.56 2.32 -5.48
C PHE A 342 20.86 3.55 -6.08
N VAL A 343 20.08 3.37 -7.14
CA VAL A 343 19.32 4.47 -7.78
C VAL A 343 18.32 5.06 -6.79
N HIS A 344 17.57 4.23 -6.05
CA HIS A 344 16.69 4.71 -4.99
C HIS A 344 17.44 5.39 -3.84
N ALA A 345 18.63 4.91 -3.46
CA ALA A 345 19.46 5.58 -2.45
C ALA A 345 19.89 6.98 -2.92
N VAL A 346 20.30 7.14 -4.19
CA VAL A 346 20.62 8.44 -4.77
C VAL A 346 19.39 9.35 -4.78
N MET A 347 18.24 8.86 -5.25
CA MET A 347 16.97 9.59 -5.22
C MET A 347 16.59 10.02 -3.80
N PHE A 348 16.80 9.15 -2.81
CA PHE A 348 16.57 9.42 -1.41
C PHE A 348 17.47 10.55 -0.91
N VAL A 349 18.77 10.51 -1.19
CA VAL A 349 19.71 11.57 -0.79
C VAL A 349 19.33 12.91 -1.40
N LEU A 350 18.93 12.93 -2.68
CA LEU A 350 18.50 14.14 -3.37
C LEU A 350 17.24 14.76 -2.75
N GLU A 351 16.21 13.95 -2.43
CA GLU A 351 14.99 14.47 -1.80
C GLU A 351 15.20 14.78 -0.31
N TYR A 352 15.98 13.97 0.41
CA TYR A 352 16.24 14.16 1.84
C TYR A 352 16.99 15.47 2.13
N ARG A 353 17.91 15.87 1.24
CA ARG A 353 18.60 17.17 1.32
C ARG A 353 17.64 18.35 1.18
N LYS A 354 16.54 18.19 0.44
CA LYS A 354 15.53 19.24 0.23
C LYS A 354 14.48 19.26 1.33
N ASN A 355 13.92 18.10 1.68
CA ASN A 355 12.88 17.98 2.68
C ASN A 355 13.02 16.69 3.50
N LYS A 356 13.61 16.81 4.70
CA LYS A 356 13.92 15.68 5.59
C LYS A 356 12.68 14.91 6.07
N HIS A 357 11.52 15.56 6.13
CA HIS A 357 10.28 15.00 6.67
C HIS A 357 9.23 14.69 5.59
N SER A 358 9.61 14.75 4.31
CA SER A 358 8.71 14.46 3.19
C SER A 358 8.28 12.99 3.21
N VAL A 359 6.98 12.72 3.04
CA VAL A 359 6.43 11.37 2.82
C VAL A 359 7.12 10.70 1.63
N PHE A 360 7.48 11.47 0.60
CA PHE A 360 8.19 10.99 -0.57
C PHE A 360 9.59 10.45 -0.23
N SER A 361 10.33 11.16 0.64
CA SER A 361 11.65 10.69 1.11
C SER A 361 11.54 9.36 1.86
N ASN A 362 10.47 9.17 2.64
CA ASN A 362 10.22 7.91 3.33
C ASN A 362 9.94 6.75 2.36
N LEU A 363 9.15 6.99 1.32
CA LEU A 363 8.85 5.99 0.29
C LEU A 363 10.12 5.56 -0.46
N ILE A 364 10.93 6.52 -0.92
CA ILE A 364 12.17 6.21 -1.64
C ILE A 364 13.17 5.48 -0.74
N PHE A 365 13.27 5.86 0.54
CA PHE A 365 14.06 5.10 1.52
C PHE A 365 13.56 3.65 1.63
N GLY A 366 12.24 3.45 1.68
CA GLY A 366 11.60 2.14 1.66
C GLY A 366 11.99 1.32 0.43
N PHE A 367 11.94 1.90 -0.76
CA PHE A 367 12.33 1.21 -2.00
C PHE A 367 13.83 0.89 -2.04
N ALA A 368 14.70 1.79 -1.59
CA ALA A 368 16.14 1.52 -1.51
C ALA A 368 16.44 0.34 -0.59
N MET A 369 15.86 0.37 0.62
CA MET A 369 16.01 -0.69 1.62
C MET A 369 15.41 -2.01 1.11
N GLY A 370 14.19 -1.97 0.56
CA GLY A 370 13.48 -3.14 0.06
C GLY A 370 14.15 -3.81 -1.13
N SER A 371 14.62 -3.04 -2.13
CA SER A 371 15.38 -3.59 -3.26
C SER A 371 16.67 -4.26 -2.79
N PHE A 372 17.39 -3.66 -1.84
CA PHE A 372 18.61 -4.27 -1.30
C PHE A 372 18.30 -5.55 -0.50
N SER A 373 17.24 -5.55 0.32
CA SER A 373 16.80 -6.74 1.05
C SER A 373 16.39 -7.87 0.11
N LEU A 374 15.70 -7.58 -1.00
CA LEU A 374 15.35 -8.59 -2.00
C LEU A 374 16.58 -9.14 -2.72
N ALA A 375 17.58 -8.30 -3.02
CA ALA A 375 18.85 -8.77 -3.59
C ALA A 375 19.56 -9.76 -2.66
N ILE A 376 19.57 -9.47 -1.36
CA ILE A 376 20.13 -10.37 -0.32
C ILE A 376 19.37 -11.69 -0.29
N LEU A 377 18.03 -11.64 -0.27
CA LEU A 377 17.18 -12.83 -0.20
C LEU A 377 17.30 -13.74 -1.43
N TYR A 378 17.60 -13.18 -2.59
CA TYR A 378 17.77 -13.94 -3.82
C TYR A 378 19.14 -14.61 -3.92
N GLU A 379 20.21 -13.93 -3.50
CA GLU A 379 21.59 -14.39 -3.68
C GLU A 379 22.07 -15.33 -2.56
N TYR A 380 21.67 -15.07 -1.31
CA TYR A 380 22.23 -15.75 -0.15
C TYR A 380 21.32 -16.87 0.39
N SER A 381 21.94 -17.89 0.97
CA SER A 381 21.23 -18.91 1.75
C SER A 381 20.46 -18.27 2.91
N LEU A 382 19.41 -18.96 3.39
CA LEU A 382 18.49 -18.44 4.42
C LEU A 382 19.22 -17.89 5.67
N VAL A 383 20.26 -18.59 6.16
CA VAL A 383 21.06 -18.16 7.31
C VAL A 383 21.88 -16.90 7.01
N ASN A 384 22.58 -16.88 5.89
CA ASN A 384 23.45 -15.76 5.52
C ASN A 384 22.62 -14.52 5.20
N ALA A 385 21.47 -14.70 4.52
CA ALA A 385 20.50 -13.64 4.29
C ALA A 385 19.98 -13.07 5.61
N ALA A 386 19.64 -13.92 6.59
CA ALA A 386 19.16 -13.48 7.90
C ALA A 386 20.17 -12.56 8.61
N ILE A 387 21.46 -12.92 8.62
CA ILE A 387 22.52 -12.08 9.21
C ILE A 387 22.55 -10.69 8.56
N VAL A 388 22.58 -10.63 7.23
CA VAL A 388 22.68 -9.36 6.51
C VAL A 388 21.40 -8.54 6.69
N LEU A 389 20.21 -9.16 6.68
CA LEU A 389 18.94 -8.49 6.94
C LEU A 389 18.84 -7.94 8.37
N LEU A 390 19.33 -8.68 9.37
CA LEU A 390 19.42 -8.19 10.75
C LEU A 390 20.32 -6.95 10.83
N LEU A 391 21.49 -6.97 10.18
CA LEU A 391 22.41 -5.83 10.17
C LEU A 391 21.83 -4.64 9.40
N GLN A 392 21.21 -4.87 8.24
CA GLN A 392 20.56 -3.84 7.42
C GLN A 392 19.41 -3.18 8.19
N GLY A 393 18.51 -3.99 8.76
CA GLY A 393 17.38 -3.52 9.56
C GLY A 393 17.84 -2.79 10.81
N PHE A 394 18.86 -3.31 11.51
CA PHE A 394 19.47 -2.67 12.68
C PHE A 394 20.01 -1.28 12.37
N LEU A 395 20.83 -1.14 11.32
CA LEU A 395 21.36 0.15 10.89
C LEU A 395 20.24 1.12 10.51
N GLY A 396 19.20 0.64 9.82
CA GLY A 396 18.01 1.43 9.49
C GLY A 396 17.26 1.93 10.74
N MET A 397 17.05 1.07 11.72
CA MET A 397 16.39 1.44 12.98
C MET A 397 17.22 2.43 13.80
N VAL A 398 18.52 2.17 13.99
CA VAL A 398 19.40 3.04 14.79
C VAL A 398 19.50 4.44 14.19
N THR A 399 19.63 4.54 12.87
CA THR A 399 19.66 5.83 12.19
C THR A 399 18.31 6.54 12.28
N ALA A 400 17.19 5.81 12.12
CA ALA A 400 15.85 6.38 12.24
C ALA A 400 15.52 6.90 13.65
N ILE A 401 15.94 6.19 14.70
CA ILE A 401 15.78 6.61 16.11
C ILE A 401 16.57 7.90 16.35
N LYS A 402 17.85 7.95 15.93
CA LYS A 402 18.70 9.14 16.08
C LYS A 402 18.13 10.38 15.38
N VAL A 403 17.51 10.18 14.22
CA VAL A 403 16.94 11.27 13.40
C VAL A 403 15.46 11.54 13.74
N LYS A 404 14.86 10.79 14.68
CA LYS A 404 13.44 10.89 15.09
C LYS A 404 12.45 10.76 13.91
N GLN A 405 12.67 9.77 13.04
CA GLN A 405 11.85 9.52 11.84
C GLN A 405 11.07 8.20 11.96
N ASN A 406 9.79 8.28 12.37
CA ASN A 406 8.97 7.10 12.68
C ASN A 406 8.75 6.17 11.48
N ILE A 407 8.50 6.71 10.28
CA ILE A 407 8.23 5.87 9.10
C ILE A 407 9.48 5.08 8.69
N LYS A 408 10.67 5.70 8.76
CA LYS A 408 11.94 5.02 8.46
C LYS A 408 12.27 3.96 9.52
N LEU A 409 11.87 4.20 10.77
CA LEU A 409 11.98 3.21 11.84
C LEU A 409 11.14 1.98 11.52
N TYR A 410 9.88 2.15 11.08
CA TYR A 410 9.04 1.02 10.69
C TYR A 410 9.62 0.24 9.51
N VAL A 411 10.15 0.92 8.48
CA VAL A 411 10.83 0.26 7.36
C VAL A 411 12.02 -0.59 7.84
N GLY A 412 12.88 -0.02 8.68
CA GLY A 412 14.01 -0.77 9.26
C GLY A 412 13.58 -1.92 10.15
N ALA A 413 12.53 -1.73 10.96
CA ALA A 413 11.98 -2.75 11.84
C ALA A 413 11.34 -3.91 11.06
N THR A 414 10.66 -3.65 9.96
CA THR A 414 10.09 -4.70 9.09
C THR A 414 11.21 -5.58 8.51
N ILE A 415 12.27 -4.98 7.97
CA ILE A 415 13.41 -5.73 7.42
C ILE A 415 14.12 -6.52 8.52
N TYR A 416 14.31 -5.92 9.69
CA TYR A 416 14.88 -6.59 10.85
C TYR A 416 14.02 -7.77 11.30
N ALA A 417 12.69 -7.63 11.30
CA ALA A 417 11.76 -8.68 11.67
C ALA A 417 11.85 -9.88 10.71
N ILE A 418 12.03 -9.64 9.40
CA ILE A 418 12.27 -10.72 8.43
C ILE A 418 13.54 -11.51 8.80
N GLY A 419 14.65 -10.81 9.07
CA GLY A 419 15.90 -11.44 9.50
C GLY A 419 15.78 -12.18 10.84
N MET A 420 15.03 -11.62 11.79
CA MET A 420 14.74 -12.24 13.09
C MET A 420 13.94 -13.54 12.92
N VAL A 421 12.88 -13.53 12.12
CA VAL A 421 12.07 -14.71 11.84
C VAL A 421 12.93 -15.79 11.19
N GLN A 422 13.71 -15.45 10.16
CA GLN A 422 14.60 -16.42 9.51
C GLN A 422 15.63 -17.02 10.48
N THR A 423 16.18 -16.20 11.37
CA THR A 423 17.14 -16.68 12.38
C THR A 423 16.49 -17.65 13.36
N ILE A 424 15.29 -17.33 13.87
CA ILE A 424 14.54 -18.19 14.82
C ILE A 424 14.19 -19.56 14.21
N PHE A 425 13.81 -19.56 12.93
CA PHE A 425 13.40 -20.79 12.23
C PHE A 425 14.55 -21.54 11.58
N SER A 426 15.77 -21.00 11.59
CA SER A 426 16.93 -21.71 11.06
C SER A 426 17.65 -22.48 12.16
N PRO A 427 17.68 -23.83 12.10
CA PRO A 427 18.55 -24.61 12.97
C PRO A 427 20.02 -24.32 12.64
N PHE A 428 20.91 -24.57 13.60
CA PHE A 428 22.33 -24.73 13.31
C PHE A 428 22.77 -26.12 13.74
N ASP A 429 23.49 -26.81 12.85
CA ASP A 429 23.92 -28.19 13.06
C ASP A 429 25.27 -28.28 13.82
N GLU A 430 25.97 -27.15 13.93
CA GLU A 430 27.29 -27.05 14.57
C GLU A 430 27.38 -25.81 15.47
N PHE A 431 28.14 -25.94 16.56
CA PHE A 431 28.27 -24.91 17.60
C PHE A 431 28.88 -23.60 17.05
N ILE A 432 29.86 -23.70 16.14
CA ILE A 432 30.49 -22.55 15.48
C ILE A 432 30.05 -22.52 14.02
N SER A 433 28.83 -22.04 13.80
CA SER A 433 28.20 -21.95 12.48
C SER A 433 27.65 -20.55 12.21
N ALA A 434 27.30 -20.28 10.96
CA ALA A 434 26.63 -19.04 10.59
C ALA A 434 25.29 -18.86 11.36
N GLY A 435 24.57 -19.95 11.64
CA GLY A 435 23.32 -19.90 12.41
C GLY A 435 23.56 -19.49 13.86
N PHE A 436 24.62 -20.00 14.50
CA PHE A 436 25.02 -19.54 15.83
C PHE A 436 25.35 -18.04 15.84
N VAL A 437 26.14 -17.58 14.86
CA VAL A 437 26.48 -16.15 14.70
C VAL A 437 25.24 -15.29 14.52
N ALA A 438 24.26 -15.75 13.73
CA ALA A 438 23.00 -15.04 13.50
C ALA A 438 22.22 -14.84 14.82
N HIS A 439 22.15 -15.86 15.68
CA HIS A 439 21.50 -15.75 16.99
C HIS A 439 22.22 -14.76 17.92
N ILE A 440 23.55 -14.75 17.95
CA ILE A 440 24.32 -13.79 18.75
C ILE A 440 24.09 -12.35 18.26
N ILE A 441 24.11 -12.14 16.93
CA ILE A 441 23.80 -10.84 16.33
C ILE A 441 22.38 -10.42 16.68
N LEU A 442 21.40 -11.32 16.55
CA LEU A 442 20.00 -11.06 16.90
C LEU A 442 19.86 -10.61 18.35
N ILE A 443 20.41 -11.34 19.32
CA ILE A 443 20.34 -10.98 20.75
C ILE A 443 20.96 -9.60 21.00
N GLY A 444 22.17 -9.36 20.50
CA GLY A 444 22.91 -8.12 20.73
C GLY A 444 22.22 -6.90 20.10
N THR A 445 21.82 -7.03 18.84
CA THR A 445 21.15 -5.95 18.10
C THR A 445 19.74 -5.68 18.62
N PHE A 446 18.98 -6.72 18.99
CA PHE A 446 17.63 -6.57 19.56
C PHE A 446 17.70 -5.86 20.91
N TYR A 447 18.59 -6.27 21.81
CA TYR A 447 18.80 -5.61 23.10
C TYR A 447 19.20 -4.14 22.93
N TYR A 448 20.13 -3.84 22.02
CA TYR A 448 20.55 -2.46 21.74
C TYR A 448 19.38 -1.61 21.23
N CYS A 449 18.63 -2.09 20.22
CA CYS A 449 17.48 -1.39 19.68
C CYS A 449 16.37 -1.18 20.71
N MET A 450 16.04 -2.20 21.50
CA MET A 450 15.07 -2.11 22.60
C MET A 450 15.47 -1.00 23.59
N ARG A 451 16.76 -0.91 23.94
CA ARG A 451 17.26 0.11 24.87
C ARG A 451 17.21 1.52 24.27
N GLN A 452 17.64 1.68 23.02
CA GLN A 452 17.64 2.99 22.35
C GLN A 452 16.24 3.48 22.00
N ALA A 453 15.33 2.57 21.68
CA ALA A 453 13.94 2.88 21.34
C ALA A 453 13.03 2.98 22.57
N LYS A 454 13.56 3.02 23.80
CA LYS A 454 12.74 2.96 25.04
C LYS A 454 11.61 3.99 25.06
N GLU A 455 11.91 5.24 24.72
CA GLU A 455 10.90 6.32 24.66
C GLU A 455 9.85 6.06 23.57
N VAL A 456 10.29 5.56 22.41
CA VAL A 456 9.41 5.24 21.28
C VAL A 456 8.50 4.05 21.62
N LEU A 457 9.05 2.97 22.18
CA LEU A 457 8.30 1.81 22.67
C LEU A 457 7.27 2.21 23.73
N ALA A 458 7.65 3.06 24.68
CA ALA A 458 6.73 3.55 25.72
C ALA A 458 5.57 4.37 25.14
N SER A 459 5.77 5.07 24.02
CA SER A 459 4.73 5.86 23.36
C SER A 459 3.57 5.01 22.80
N PHE A 460 3.81 3.73 22.49
CA PHE A 460 2.77 2.81 21.99
C PHE A 460 1.92 2.19 23.10
N GLY A 461 2.36 2.26 24.35
CA GLY A 461 1.63 1.74 25.50
C GLY A 461 2.51 1.28 26.65
N LYS A 462 1.93 1.24 27.84
CA LYS A 462 2.63 0.91 29.10
C LYS A 462 3.33 -0.46 29.07
N TYR A 463 2.73 -1.44 28.40
CA TYR A 463 3.24 -2.83 28.39
C TYR A 463 4.19 -3.13 27.22
N VAL A 464 4.38 -2.22 26.27
CA VAL A 464 5.13 -2.50 25.02
C VAL A 464 6.61 -2.76 25.29
N TYR A 465 7.21 -2.02 26.23
CA TYR A 465 8.60 -2.28 26.64
C TYR A 465 8.74 -3.64 27.34
N SER A 466 7.78 -4.02 28.18
CA SER A 466 7.76 -5.33 28.83
C SER A 466 7.61 -6.45 27.79
N ILE A 467 6.76 -6.28 26.76
CA ILE A 467 6.63 -7.22 25.64
C ILE A 467 7.97 -7.38 24.91
N ALA A 468 8.66 -6.28 24.58
CA ALA A 468 9.98 -6.35 23.94
C ALA A 468 11.00 -7.10 24.82
N LEU A 469 10.98 -6.87 26.14
CA LEU A 469 11.84 -7.58 27.07
C LEU A 469 11.52 -9.09 27.12
N TYR A 470 10.24 -9.47 27.13
CA TYR A 470 9.84 -10.86 27.03
C TYR A 470 10.25 -11.49 25.70
N SER A 471 10.12 -10.76 24.58
CA SER A 471 10.63 -11.22 23.27
C SER A 471 12.13 -11.47 23.30
N LEU A 472 12.92 -10.58 23.92
CA LEU A 472 14.36 -10.79 24.09
C LEU A 472 14.64 -12.05 24.91
N MET A 473 13.90 -12.29 25.99
CA MET A 473 14.03 -13.51 26.81
C MET A 473 13.70 -14.77 26.01
N VAL A 474 12.63 -14.75 25.20
CA VAL A 474 12.27 -15.86 24.33
C VAL A 474 13.34 -16.13 23.27
N ILE A 475 13.90 -15.08 22.65
CA ILE A 475 15.02 -15.22 21.70
C ILE A 475 16.22 -15.90 22.37
N VAL A 476 16.61 -15.45 23.57
CA VAL A 476 17.72 -16.06 24.32
C VAL A 476 17.41 -17.52 24.67
N PHE A 477 16.18 -17.81 25.09
CA PHE A 477 15.73 -19.16 25.40
C PHE A 477 15.79 -20.10 24.18
N ILE A 478 15.35 -19.64 23.01
CA ILE A 478 15.47 -20.38 21.74
C ILE A 478 16.94 -20.66 21.44
N THR A 479 17.81 -19.66 21.51
CA THR A 479 19.25 -19.84 21.28
C THR A 479 19.86 -20.88 22.22
N ILE A 480 19.52 -20.85 23.51
CA ILE A 480 20.00 -21.82 24.50
C ILE A 480 19.50 -23.23 24.18
N THR A 481 18.26 -23.36 23.72
CA THR A 481 17.69 -24.63 23.27
C THR A 481 18.48 -25.19 22.10
N ARG A 482 18.75 -24.36 21.07
CA ARG A 482 19.56 -24.75 19.90
C ARG A 482 20.98 -25.13 20.27
N ILE A 483 21.60 -24.41 21.21
CA ILE A 483 22.91 -24.79 21.74
C ILE A 483 22.84 -26.22 22.31
N GLY A 484 21.85 -26.51 23.17
CA GLY A 484 21.69 -27.84 23.77
C GLY A 484 21.47 -28.97 22.76
N GLU A 485 20.75 -28.70 21.67
CA GLU A 485 20.49 -29.66 20.58
C GLU A 485 21.78 -30.08 19.85
N VAL A 486 22.80 -29.22 19.82
CA VAL A 486 24.05 -29.45 19.08
C VAL A 486 25.15 -30.05 19.96
N LEU A 487 24.96 -30.07 21.29
CA LEU A 487 25.97 -30.60 22.22
C LEU A 487 26.18 -32.12 22.12
N SER A 488 25.21 -32.87 21.58
CA SER A 488 25.27 -34.33 21.48
C SER A 488 24.55 -34.84 20.25
N THR A 489 24.91 -36.06 19.82
CA THR A 489 24.26 -36.77 18.71
C THR A 489 23.26 -37.84 19.18
N ASP A 490 23.24 -38.16 20.47
CA ASP A 490 22.29 -39.11 21.08
C ASP A 490 21.04 -38.36 21.55
N GLY A 491 19.85 -38.77 21.07
CA GLY A 491 18.57 -38.14 21.39
C GLY A 491 18.27 -38.03 22.88
N SER A 492 18.63 -39.05 23.67
CA SER A 492 18.43 -39.05 25.12
C SER A 492 19.33 -38.03 25.82
N ILE A 493 20.57 -37.91 25.36
CA ILE A 493 21.56 -36.95 25.87
C ILE A 493 21.19 -35.52 25.44
N ILE A 494 20.66 -35.34 24.23
CA ILE A 494 20.13 -34.06 23.75
C ILE A 494 19.03 -33.55 24.70
N SER A 495 18.02 -34.37 24.99
CA SER A 495 16.88 -33.88 25.78
C SER A 495 17.29 -33.48 27.20
N VAL A 496 18.17 -34.27 27.84
CA VAL A 496 18.72 -33.96 29.16
C VAL A 496 19.58 -32.69 29.14
N SER A 497 20.45 -32.54 28.13
CA SER A 497 21.33 -31.37 28.00
C SER A 497 20.54 -30.08 27.80
N VAL A 498 19.49 -30.12 26.96
CA VAL A 498 18.57 -29.00 26.76
C VAL A 498 17.87 -28.62 28.07
N SER A 499 17.34 -29.60 28.81
CA SER A 499 16.64 -29.33 30.07
C SER A 499 17.57 -28.79 31.17
N LEU A 500 18.82 -29.23 31.22
CA LEU A 500 19.83 -28.67 32.12
C LEU A 500 20.13 -27.21 31.77
N LEU A 501 20.29 -26.89 30.49
CA LEU A 501 20.52 -25.52 30.02
C LEU A 501 19.33 -24.59 30.29
N TRP A 502 18.09 -25.08 30.08
CA TRP A 502 16.87 -24.36 30.45
C TRP A 502 16.82 -24.06 31.96
N MET A 503 17.21 -25.03 32.78
CA MET A 503 17.28 -24.86 34.24
C MET A 503 18.28 -23.76 34.61
N VAL A 504 19.52 -23.82 34.09
CA VAL A 504 20.55 -22.79 34.34
C VAL A 504 20.05 -21.40 33.92
N TYR A 505 19.42 -21.29 32.74
CA TYR A 505 18.84 -20.05 32.27
C TYR A 505 17.73 -19.52 33.20
N ALA A 506 16.79 -20.38 33.61
CA ALA A 506 15.70 -20.00 34.49
C ALA A 506 16.20 -19.48 35.84
N LEU A 507 17.17 -20.18 36.44
CA LEU A 507 17.79 -19.77 37.71
C LEU A 507 18.51 -18.43 37.58
N PHE A 508 19.27 -18.25 36.51
CA PHE A 508 19.95 -16.99 36.24
C PHE A 508 18.94 -15.85 36.06
N ALA A 509 17.86 -16.07 35.30
CA ALA A 509 16.82 -15.06 35.11
C ALA A 509 16.12 -14.69 36.43
N VAL A 510 15.78 -15.67 37.26
CA VAL A 510 15.19 -15.44 38.60
C VAL A 510 16.14 -14.66 39.51
N TRP A 511 17.41 -15.09 39.61
CA TRP A 511 18.42 -14.41 40.40
C TRP A 511 18.66 -12.97 39.91
N PHE A 512 18.84 -12.79 38.60
CA PHE A 512 19.11 -11.49 37.98
C PHE A 512 17.90 -10.55 38.11
N GLY A 513 16.68 -11.05 37.87
CA GLY A 513 15.43 -10.31 38.04
C GLY A 513 15.25 -9.83 39.48
N ARG A 514 15.52 -10.69 40.48
CA ARG A 514 15.48 -10.30 41.89
C ARG A 514 16.59 -9.30 42.26
N TYR A 515 17.82 -9.52 41.79
CA TYR A 515 18.96 -8.65 42.07
C TYR A 515 18.79 -7.24 41.50
N ARG A 516 18.25 -7.13 40.27
CA ARG A 516 17.98 -5.86 39.58
C ARG A 516 16.58 -5.29 39.88
N GLN A 517 15.77 -5.95 40.71
CA GLN A 517 14.38 -5.57 40.99
C GLN A 517 13.49 -5.44 39.73
N MET A 518 13.72 -6.31 38.74
CA MET A 518 12.96 -6.37 37.49
C MET A 518 11.95 -7.50 37.54
N ASN A 519 10.69 -7.17 37.86
CA ASN A 519 9.61 -8.13 38.00
C ASN A 519 9.35 -8.92 36.72
N GLU A 520 9.53 -8.30 35.56
CA GLU A 520 9.35 -8.94 34.25
C GLU A 520 10.30 -10.13 34.07
N ILE A 521 11.61 -9.92 34.32
CA ILE A 521 12.62 -10.98 34.19
C ILE A 521 12.40 -12.07 35.25
N LEU A 522 12.03 -11.67 36.46
CA LEU A 522 11.72 -12.59 37.55
C LEU A 522 10.57 -13.54 37.18
N TYR A 523 9.43 -12.99 36.73
CA TYR A 523 8.26 -13.80 36.36
C TYR A 523 8.52 -14.68 35.15
N ALA A 524 9.20 -14.17 34.12
CA ALA A 524 9.58 -15.00 32.97
C ALA A 524 10.54 -16.13 33.37
N GLY A 525 11.52 -15.86 34.24
CA GLY A 525 12.41 -16.89 34.78
C GLY A 525 11.64 -17.96 35.57
N LEU A 526 10.68 -17.57 36.40
CA LEU A 526 9.81 -18.50 37.13
C LEU A 526 8.94 -19.35 36.19
N VAL A 527 8.38 -18.76 35.13
CA VAL A 527 7.61 -19.51 34.12
C VAL A 527 8.49 -20.54 33.43
N VAL A 528 9.69 -20.15 32.99
CA VAL A 528 10.63 -21.10 32.36
C VAL A 528 11.07 -22.17 33.34
N LEU A 529 11.24 -21.86 34.62
CA LEU A 529 11.54 -22.85 35.66
C LEU A 529 10.44 -23.91 35.76
N VAL A 530 9.17 -23.50 35.83
CA VAL A 530 8.02 -24.41 35.89
C VAL A 530 7.95 -25.27 34.63
N VAL A 531 8.14 -24.68 33.45
CA VAL A 531 8.16 -25.42 32.17
C VAL A 531 9.31 -26.43 32.13
N THR A 532 10.49 -26.04 32.61
CA THR A 532 11.68 -26.91 32.64
C THR A 532 11.48 -28.10 33.57
N VAL A 533 10.95 -27.86 34.78
CA VAL A 533 10.63 -28.94 35.72
C VAL A 533 9.56 -29.84 35.10
N GLY A 534 8.48 -29.28 34.54
CA GLY A 534 7.44 -30.06 33.87
C GLY A 534 7.99 -30.93 32.74
N LYS A 535 8.80 -30.37 31.84
CA LYS A 535 9.48 -31.10 30.75
C LYS A 535 10.33 -32.24 31.30
N LEU A 536 11.16 -31.96 32.30
CA LEU A 536 12.06 -32.95 32.90
C LEU A 536 11.28 -34.17 33.40
N PHE A 537 10.19 -33.95 34.12
CA PHE A 537 9.38 -35.04 34.69
C PHE A 537 8.55 -35.81 33.65
N LEU A 538 7.95 -35.11 32.69
CA LEU A 538 6.98 -35.70 31.76
C LEU A 538 7.63 -36.29 30.51
N LEU A 539 8.68 -35.66 30.00
CA LEU A 539 9.29 -36.01 28.71
C LEU A 539 10.67 -36.66 28.90
N ASP A 540 11.53 -36.15 29.80
CA ASP A 540 12.91 -36.65 29.91
C ASP A 540 13.02 -37.90 30.80
N LEU A 541 12.34 -37.92 31.94
CA LEU A 541 12.42 -39.04 32.89
C LEU A 541 12.05 -40.41 32.29
N PRO A 542 11.03 -40.55 31.42
CA PRO A 542 10.70 -41.83 30.79
C PRO A 542 11.79 -42.36 29.85
N GLU A 543 12.59 -41.48 29.25
CA GLU A 543 13.55 -41.83 28.20
C GLU A 543 14.96 -42.14 28.72
N VAL A 544 15.24 -41.86 30.00
CA VAL A 544 16.57 -42.00 30.60
C VAL A 544 16.68 -43.17 31.59
N SER A 545 17.90 -43.70 31.75
CA SER A 545 18.20 -44.79 32.68
C SER A 545 17.90 -44.42 34.15
N MET A 546 17.65 -45.43 34.98
CA MET A 546 17.38 -45.23 36.42
C MET A 546 18.48 -44.43 37.14
N MET A 547 19.75 -44.61 36.76
CA MET A 547 20.87 -43.89 37.33
C MET A 547 20.83 -42.39 36.99
N ILE A 548 20.58 -42.05 35.72
CA ILE A 548 20.47 -40.66 35.26
C ILE A 548 19.28 -39.97 35.93
N ARG A 549 18.15 -40.67 36.06
CA ARG A 549 16.97 -40.21 36.80
C ARG A 549 17.30 -39.82 38.24
N ALA A 550 18.01 -40.68 38.99
CA ALA A 550 18.38 -40.39 40.38
C ALA A 550 19.28 -39.15 40.51
N VAL A 551 20.25 -39.00 39.60
CA VAL A 551 21.14 -37.82 39.55
C VAL A 551 20.34 -36.53 39.26
N LEU A 552 19.42 -36.57 38.28
CA LEU A 552 18.56 -35.42 37.96
C LEU A 552 17.70 -34.99 39.16
N PHE A 553 17.11 -35.95 39.89
CA PHE A 553 16.33 -35.65 41.09
C PHE A 553 17.13 -34.97 42.20
N LEU A 554 18.36 -35.43 42.45
CA LEU A 554 19.25 -34.80 43.44
C LEU A 554 19.64 -33.37 43.04
N ILE A 555 19.95 -33.15 41.77
CA ILE A 555 20.31 -31.83 41.25
C ILE A 555 19.12 -30.87 41.37
N VAL A 556 17.94 -31.27 40.88
CA VAL A 556 16.72 -30.45 40.92
C VAL A 556 16.30 -30.14 42.36
N GLY A 557 16.34 -31.14 43.25
CA GLY A 557 16.02 -30.97 44.67
C GLY A 557 16.96 -29.99 45.38
N SER A 558 18.26 -30.12 45.14
CA SER A 558 19.28 -29.22 45.72
C SER A 558 19.09 -27.77 45.24
N ILE A 559 18.83 -27.59 43.94
CA ILE A 559 18.55 -26.29 43.33
C ILE A 559 17.29 -25.67 43.94
N GLY A 560 16.22 -26.45 44.11
CA GLY A 560 14.96 -25.98 44.72
C GLY A 560 15.14 -25.44 46.14
N ILE A 561 16.00 -26.09 46.94
CA ILE A 561 16.34 -25.62 48.30
C ILE A 561 17.05 -24.26 48.26
N VAL A 562 18.00 -24.06 47.34
CA VAL A 562 18.72 -22.78 47.20
C VAL A 562 17.77 -21.65 46.80
N ILE A 563 16.86 -21.89 45.85
CA ILE A 563 15.86 -20.90 45.42
C ILE A 563 14.94 -20.53 46.58
N SER A 564 14.40 -21.53 47.30
CA SER A 564 13.53 -21.32 48.45
C SER A 564 14.19 -20.36 49.44
N ARG A 565 15.45 -20.62 49.79
CA ARG A 565 16.22 -19.75 50.69
C ARG A 565 16.39 -18.33 50.16
N MET A 566 16.62 -18.15 48.86
CA MET A 566 16.76 -16.82 48.24
C MET A 566 15.45 -16.00 48.23
N PHE A 567 14.29 -16.65 48.14
CA PHE A 567 12.99 -15.99 48.17
C PHE A 567 12.56 -15.62 49.60
N PHE A 568 12.73 -16.54 50.56
CA PHE A 568 12.23 -16.38 51.93
C PHE A 568 13.18 -15.63 52.88
N SER A 569 14.43 -15.36 52.49
CA SER A 569 15.43 -14.71 53.37
C SER A 569 15.30 -13.18 53.53
N LYS A 570 14.33 -12.51 52.89
CA LYS A 570 14.23 -11.02 52.89
C LYS A 570 12.93 -10.44 53.45
N GLU A 571 12.05 -11.25 54.04
CA GLU A 571 10.88 -10.74 54.76
C GLU A 571 11.19 -10.29 56.20
N GLU A 572 12.42 -10.49 56.68
CA GLU A 572 12.91 -9.87 57.90
C GLU A 572 13.86 -8.70 57.57
N LYS A 573 13.31 -7.49 57.47
CA LYS A 573 13.85 -6.25 58.05
C LYS A 573 12.98 -5.03 57.76
#